data_AF-A0A9P8GN86-F1
#
_entry.id   AF-A0A9P8GN86-F1
#
_cell.length_a   1.000
_cell.length_b   1.000
_cell.length_c   1.000
_cell.angle_alpha   90.00
_cell.angle_beta   90.00
_cell.angle_gamma   90.00
#
_symmetry.space_group_name_H-M   'P 1'
#
loop_
_entity.id
_entity.type
_entity.pdbx_description
1 polymer ?
#
loop_
_entity_poly.entity_id
_entity_poly.type
_entity_poly.pdbx_seq_one_letter_code
_entity_poly.pdbx_strand_id
1 'polypeptide(L)'
;MSAFYLPSSTATTATPSPLTSPPSPKANPLETRRTNYTTYSDSDDDDKTPLPFPQALPRSDFLTPDFTPEAYLSTLHNRHQTLEDLRSDLRQRSQSISTELLDLVNANYEEFLSLGLRLKGGEEKIEEVRVGVLGFGREVGSVRDLVASRTQEVGSLLEEKKRIRKDVMVGRRLLEIEERLEDLEARLMVEPSNSLSANNPSANDLDSDDEDDEDEEGDTATSTTLSRLRRHAQAYLLLTHLTQKVLDHPFVIAQQSRLMRVRNTLLLDLRTALKQAQAASVGGKQLLDFLVIYRELGETEEGVGALKGV
;
A
#
# COMPACT_ATOMS: atom_id res chain seq x y z
N MET A 1 19.71 -20.29 -10.74
CA MET A 1 18.39 -20.94 -10.63
C MET A 1 18.44 -21.87 -9.43
N SER A 2 17.97 -21.39 -8.28
CA SER A 2 17.99 -22.16 -7.02
C SER A 2 16.59 -22.11 -6.44
N ALA A 3 15.91 -23.26 -6.47
CA ALA A 3 14.54 -23.41 -5.99
C ALA A 3 14.54 -23.55 -4.46
N PHE A 4 13.79 -22.66 -3.80
CA PHE A 4 13.46 -22.74 -2.38
C PHE A 4 12.39 -23.82 -2.17
N TYR A 5 12.67 -24.79 -1.29
CA TYR A 5 11.70 -25.75 -0.78
C TYR A 5 11.17 -25.27 0.58
N LEU A 6 9.85 -25.16 0.70
CA LEU A 6 9.15 -24.95 1.97
C LEU A 6 8.61 -26.31 2.48
N PRO A 7 8.59 -26.56 3.80
CA PRO A 7 7.93 -27.74 4.35
C PRO A 7 6.40 -27.53 4.44
N SER A 8 5.63 -28.46 3.86
CA SER A 8 4.18 -28.55 4.00
C SER A 8 3.80 -29.07 5.39
N SER A 9 3.22 -28.21 6.23
CA SER A 9 2.50 -28.64 7.45
C SER A 9 1.03 -28.89 7.11
N THR A 10 0.59 -30.13 7.32
CA THR A 10 -0.83 -30.53 7.30
C THR A 10 -1.44 -30.26 8.68
N ALA A 11 -2.06 -29.09 8.86
CA ALA A 11 -3.01 -28.85 9.94
C ALA A 11 -4.38 -28.64 9.29
N THR A 12 -5.20 -29.69 9.27
CA THR A 12 -6.61 -29.59 8.88
C THR A 12 -7.36 -29.03 10.08
N THR A 13 -7.63 -27.72 10.04
CA THR A 13 -8.53 -27.02 10.95
C THR A 13 -9.94 -27.53 10.72
N ALA A 14 -10.46 -28.29 11.69
CA ALA A 14 -11.85 -28.67 11.75
C ALA A 14 -12.73 -27.42 11.99
N THR A 15 -13.65 -27.20 11.06
CA THR A 15 -14.74 -26.23 11.09
C THR A 15 -15.68 -26.50 12.28
N PRO A 16 -16.02 -25.52 13.13
CA PRO A 16 -17.11 -25.69 14.08
C PRO A 16 -18.45 -25.49 13.37
N SER A 17 -19.24 -26.56 13.28
CA SER A 17 -20.65 -26.51 12.87
C SER A 17 -21.49 -25.66 13.83
N PRO A 18 -22.54 -24.99 13.34
CA PRO A 18 -23.43 -24.18 14.19
C PRO A 18 -24.29 -25.08 15.08
N LEU A 19 -24.42 -24.69 16.34
CA LEU A 19 -25.35 -25.25 17.32
C LEU A 19 -26.78 -25.09 16.81
N THR A 20 -27.38 -26.18 16.32
CA THR A 20 -28.81 -26.28 16.08
C THR A 20 -29.50 -26.68 17.38
N SER A 21 -30.48 -25.89 17.80
CA SER A 21 -31.39 -26.16 18.91
C SER A 21 -32.18 -27.46 18.66
N PRO A 22 -32.58 -28.19 19.72
CA PRO A 22 -33.48 -29.33 19.58
C PRO A 22 -34.89 -28.86 19.17
N PRO A 23 -35.62 -29.61 18.32
CA PRO A 23 -36.95 -29.24 17.88
C PRO A 23 -37.96 -29.39 19.03
N SER A 24 -38.82 -28.39 19.19
CA SER A 24 -39.96 -28.39 20.09
C SER A 24 -40.90 -29.58 19.80
N PRO A 25 -41.56 -30.16 20.82
CA PRO A 25 -42.52 -31.23 20.60
C PRO A 25 -43.73 -30.68 19.82
N LYS A 26 -44.03 -31.31 18.69
CA LYS A 26 -45.20 -31.01 17.86
C LYS A 26 -46.46 -31.21 18.68
N ALA A 27 -47.26 -30.16 18.81
CA ALA A 27 -48.62 -30.25 19.34
C ALA A 27 -49.46 -31.15 18.42
N ASN A 28 -50.06 -32.19 18.98
CA ASN A 28 -51.10 -33.00 18.35
C ASN A 28 -52.35 -32.13 18.14
N PRO A 29 -52.89 -31.98 16.93
CA PRO A 29 -54.21 -31.43 16.73
C PRO A 29 -55.23 -32.56 16.88
N LEU A 30 -55.67 -32.83 18.11
CA LEU A 30 -56.92 -33.56 18.32
C LEU A 30 -58.06 -32.54 18.22
N GLU A 31 -58.58 -32.37 17.00
CA GLU A 31 -59.86 -31.75 16.73
C GLU A 31 -60.96 -32.43 17.57
N THR A 32 -61.41 -31.74 18.62
CA THR A 32 -62.71 -32.05 19.24
C THR A 32 -63.79 -31.47 18.34
N ARG A 33 -64.16 -32.27 17.34
CA ARG A 33 -65.32 -32.09 16.47
C ARG A 33 -66.58 -31.95 17.35
N ARG A 34 -67.04 -30.72 17.54
CA ARG A 34 -68.35 -30.41 18.12
C ARG A 34 -69.43 -30.85 17.14
N THR A 35 -70.12 -31.94 17.43
CA THR A 35 -71.37 -32.31 16.76
C THR A 35 -72.51 -31.54 17.42
N ASN A 36 -73.01 -30.52 16.72
CA ASN A 36 -74.27 -29.85 17.03
C ASN A 36 -75.42 -30.78 16.63
N TYR A 37 -76.26 -31.17 17.59
CA TYR A 37 -77.57 -31.74 17.34
C TYR A 37 -78.60 -30.86 18.06
N THR A 38 -79.25 -29.98 17.29
CA THR A 38 -80.56 -29.38 17.55
C THR A 38 -81.59 -30.39 17.01
N THR A 39 -82.78 -30.68 17.52
CA THR A 39 -83.84 -29.99 18.26
C THR A 39 -84.76 -31.15 18.74
N TYR A 40 -85.42 -31.17 19.89
CA TYR A 40 -86.69 -30.53 20.21
C TYR A 40 -87.05 -30.91 21.65
N SER A 41 -87.36 -29.93 22.50
CA SER A 41 -88.41 -30.11 23.49
C SER A 41 -89.01 -28.75 23.84
N ASP A 42 -90.33 -28.82 23.86
CA ASP A 42 -91.37 -27.87 24.22
C ASP A 42 -91.09 -26.98 25.44
N SER A 43 -91.80 -25.86 25.43
CA SER A 43 -91.68 -24.67 26.26
C SER A 43 -91.89 -24.92 27.77
N ASP A 44 -90.90 -24.56 28.60
CA ASP A 44 -91.09 -24.05 29.97
C ASP A 44 -89.83 -23.29 30.41
N ASP A 45 -90.04 -22.08 30.91
CA ASP A 45 -89.06 -21.03 31.17
C ASP A 45 -88.36 -21.27 32.53
N ASP A 46 -87.46 -22.27 32.59
CA ASP A 46 -86.60 -22.58 33.75
C ASP A 46 -85.14 -22.79 33.28
N ASP A 47 -84.34 -21.72 33.31
CA ASP A 47 -82.90 -21.72 33.05
C ASP A 47 -82.14 -22.68 34.01
N LYS A 48 -81.91 -23.92 33.58
CA LYS A 48 -80.98 -24.87 34.23
C LYS A 48 -79.74 -25.08 33.38
N THR A 49 -78.94 -24.04 33.21
CA THR A 49 -77.55 -24.17 32.74
C THR A 49 -76.73 -24.93 33.81
N PRO A 50 -76.03 -26.03 33.49
CA PRO A 50 -75.15 -26.73 34.44
C PRO A 50 -74.07 -25.78 34.97
N LEU A 51 -73.97 -25.67 36.29
CA LEU A 51 -72.97 -24.82 36.94
C LEU A 51 -71.55 -25.28 36.55
N PRO A 52 -70.65 -24.36 36.17
CA PRO A 52 -69.29 -24.71 35.79
C PRO A 52 -68.50 -25.23 37.00
N PHE A 53 -67.84 -26.38 36.86
CA PHE A 53 -66.91 -26.90 37.87
C PHE A 53 -65.69 -25.97 38.04
N PRO A 54 -65.17 -25.79 39.26
CA PRO A 54 -63.97 -25.00 39.51
C PRO A 54 -62.75 -25.65 38.84
N GLN A 55 -61.90 -24.80 38.28
CA GLN A 55 -61.09 -25.16 37.13
C GLN A 55 -59.68 -25.70 37.42
N ALA A 56 -59.37 -26.44 38.49
CA ALA A 56 -57.99 -26.80 38.90
C ALA A 56 -57.02 -25.59 39.05
N LEU A 57 -56.07 -25.65 39.97
CA LEU A 57 -55.13 -24.54 40.16
C LEU A 57 -54.06 -24.56 39.05
N PRO A 58 -53.91 -23.51 38.21
CA PRO A 58 -52.92 -23.50 37.14
C PRO A 58 -51.49 -23.33 37.68
N ARG A 59 -50.48 -23.77 36.91
CA ARG A 59 -49.07 -23.71 37.34
C ARG A 59 -48.45 -22.33 37.22
N SER A 60 -48.91 -21.55 36.25
CA SER A 60 -48.49 -20.17 35.99
C SER A 60 -48.54 -19.30 37.23
N ASP A 61 -49.58 -19.48 38.06
CA ASP A 61 -49.87 -18.56 39.15
C ASP A 61 -48.89 -18.71 40.32
N PHE A 62 -48.12 -19.80 40.35
CA PHE A 62 -47.08 -20.07 41.37
C PHE A 62 -45.66 -19.76 40.87
N LEU A 63 -45.49 -19.29 39.63
CA LEU A 63 -44.18 -18.99 39.04
C LEU A 63 -43.83 -17.50 39.11
N THR A 64 -44.71 -16.68 39.68
CA THR A 64 -44.47 -15.23 39.81
C THR A 64 -43.36 -14.95 40.84
N PRO A 65 -42.37 -14.10 40.54
CA PRO A 65 -41.24 -13.83 41.43
C PRO A 65 -41.65 -13.18 42.77
N ASP A 66 -42.75 -12.43 42.77
CA ASP A 66 -43.32 -11.75 43.96
C ASP A 66 -44.58 -12.47 44.48
N PHE A 67 -44.57 -13.81 44.47
CA PHE A 67 -45.72 -14.59 44.92
C PHE A 67 -46.02 -14.34 46.40
N THR A 68 -47.21 -13.83 46.70
CA THR A 68 -47.73 -13.69 48.07
C THR A 68 -48.99 -14.54 48.23
N PRO A 69 -49.01 -15.49 49.19
CA PRO A 69 -50.16 -16.38 49.39
C PRO A 69 -51.46 -15.63 49.67
N GLU A 70 -51.39 -14.52 50.38
CA GLU A 70 -52.54 -13.70 50.77
C GLU A 70 -53.19 -13.01 49.57
N ALA A 71 -52.38 -12.39 48.70
CA ALA A 71 -52.86 -11.79 47.45
C ALA A 71 -53.45 -12.86 46.52
N TYR A 72 -52.79 -14.01 46.41
CA TYR A 72 -53.26 -15.12 45.58
C TYR A 72 -54.58 -15.73 46.08
N LEU A 73 -54.74 -15.92 47.39
CA LEU A 73 -56.02 -16.42 47.92
C LEU A 73 -57.15 -15.39 47.75
N SER A 74 -56.84 -14.10 47.79
CA SER A 74 -57.84 -13.05 47.56
C SER A 74 -58.35 -12.99 46.11
N THR A 75 -57.51 -13.32 45.11
CA THR A 75 -57.94 -13.39 43.70
C THR A 75 -58.81 -14.61 43.41
N LEU A 76 -58.75 -15.64 44.26
CA LEU A 76 -59.55 -16.86 44.16
C LEU A 76 -60.99 -16.75 44.68
N HIS A 77 -61.38 -15.61 45.27
CA HIS A 77 -62.74 -15.36 45.77
C HIS A 77 -63.84 -15.62 44.73
N ASN A 78 -63.55 -15.37 43.45
CA ASN A 78 -64.52 -15.46 42.35
C ASN A 78 -64.78 -16.90 41.85
N ARG A 79 -64.13 -17.92 42.43
CA ARG A 79 -64.15 -19.30 41.89
C ARG A 79 -65.28 -20.19 42.44
N HIS A 80 -66.19 -19.65 43.26
CA HIS A 80 -67.36 -20.35 43.84
C HIS A 80 -67.08 -21.79 44.32
N GLN A 81 -65.89 -22.03 44.88
CA GLN A 81 -65.43 -23.33 45.38
C GLN A 81 -65.55 -23.37 46.91
N THR A 82 -65.77 -24.57 47.49
CA THR A 82 -65.73 -24.71 48.95
C THR A 82 -64.30 -24.61 49.46
N LEU A 83 -64.10 -24.10 50.68
CA LEU A 83 -62.78 -24.02 51.30
C LEU A 83 -62.12 -25.39 51.49
N GLU A 84 -62.92 -26.43 51.72
CA GLU A 84 -62.42 -27.79 51.86
C GLU A 84 -61.85 -28.31 50.53
N ASP A 85 -62.55 -28.04 49.42
CA ASP A 85 -62.13 -28.44 48.08
C ASP A 85 -60.89 -27.65 47.63
N LEU A 86 -60.82 -26.34 47.91
CA LEU A 86 -59.61 -25.54 47.67
C LEU A 86 -58.40 -26.05 48.47
N ARG A 87 -58.63 -26.49 49.72
CA ARG A 87 -57.58 -27.08 50.57
C ARG A 87 -57.07 -28.40 50.00
N SER A 88 -57.96 -29.28 49.53
CA SER A 88 -57.53 -30.52 48.87
C SER A 88 -56.78 -30.25 47.57
N ASP A 89 -57.24 -29.29 46.76
CA ASP A 89 -56.62 -28.94 45.48
C ASP A 89 -55.19 -28.39 45.68
N LEU A 90 -55.00 -27.49 46.67
CA LEU A 90 -53.67 -26.99 47.06
C LEU A 90 -52.76 -28.10 47.58
N ARG A 91 -53.29 -29.03 48.39
CA ARG A 91 -52.51 -30.14 48.94
C ARG A 91 -52.07 -31.12 47.86
N GLN A 92 -52.98 -31.47 46.95
CA GLN A 92 -52.69 -32.31 45.79
C GLN A 92 -51.63 -31.66 44.90
N ARG A 93 -51.74 -30.34 44.67
CA ARG A 93 -50.76 -29.60 43.87
C ARG A 93 -49.39 -29.54 44.53
N SER A 94 -49.33 -29.29 45.85
CA SER A 94 -48.08 -29.33 46.61
C SER A 94 -47.41 -30.69 46.49
N GLN A 95 -48.17 -31.79 46.62
CA GLN A 95 -47.63 -33.13 46.50
C GLN A 95 -47.12 -33.41 45.08
N SER A 96 -47.87 -33.00 44.05
CA SER A 96 -47.45 -33.11 42.66
C SER A 96 -46.16 -32.32 42.36
N ILE A 97 -45.99 -31.13 42.94
CA ILE A 97 -44.76 -30.34 42.79
C ILE A 97 -43.60 -31.02 43.51
N SER A 98 -43.82 -31.58 44.70
CA SER A 98 -42.77 -32.30 45.42
C SER A 98 -42.29 -33.54 44.67
N THR A 99 -43.20 -34.29 44.02
CA THR A 99 -42.83 -35.42 43.17
C THR A 99 -42.12 -34.97 41.90
N GLU A 100 -42.62 -33.92 41.24
CA GLU A 100 -41.98 -33.36 40.04
C GLU A 100 -40.57 -32.84 40.34
N LEU A 101 -40.36 -32.21 41.50
CA LEU A 101 -39.03 -31.76 41.93
C LEU A 101 -38.08 -32.94 42.15
N LEU A 102 -38.55 -34.00 42.79
CA LEU A 102 -37.75 -35.19 43.02
C LEU A 102 -37.41 -35.89 41.71
N ASP A 103 -38.36 -35.97 40.79
CA ASP A 103 -38.15 -36.53 39.45
C ASP A 103 -37.19 -35.66 38.62
N LEU A 104 -37.28 -34.33 38.69
CA LEU A 104 -36.37 -33.41 38.00
C LEU A 104 -34.96 -33.48 38.60
N VAL A 105 -34.85 -33.52 39.92
CA VAL A 105 -33.55 -33.69 40.59
C VAL A 105 -32.95 -35.03 40.20
N ASN A 106 -33.71 -36.12 40.21
CA ASN A 106 -33.20 -37.44 39.84
C ASN A 106 -32.85 -37.53 38.34
N ALA A 107 -33.66 -36.95 37.47
CA ALA A 107 -33.43 -36.93 36.02
C ALA A 107 -32.18 -36.13 35.64
N ASN A 108 -31.90 -35.04 36.36
CA ASN A 108 -30.77 -34.15 36.08
C ASN A 108 -29.59 -34.33 37.05
N TYR A 109 -29.64 -35.29 37.99
CA TYR A 109 -28.59 -35.48 38.99
C TYR A 109 -27.21 -35.75 38.37
N GLU A 110 -27.18 -36.59 37.33
CA GLU A 110 -25.95 -36.87 36.58
C GLU A 110 -25.41 -35.62 35.88
N GLU A 111 -26.29 -34.77 35.36
CA GLU A 111 -25.91 -33.53 34.69
C GLU A 111 -25.32 -32.52 35.68
N PHE A 112 -25.94 -32.32 36.84
CA PHE A 112 -25.43 -31.43 37.89
C PHE A 112 -24.09 -31.91 38.46
N LEU A 113 -23.92 -33.22 38.69
CA LEU A 113 -22.64 -33.78 39.11
C LEU A 113 -21.56 -33.62 38.04
N SER A 114 -21.91 -33.89 36.77
CA SER A 114 -20.99 -33.69 35.65
C SER A 114 -20.57 -32.23 35.50
N LEU A 115 -21.50 -31.29 35.73
CA LEU A 115 -21.24 -29.86 35.68
C LEU A 115 -20.35 -29.43 36.85
N GLY A 116 -20.62 -29.90 38.07
CA GLY A 116 -19.79 -29.65 39.25
C GLY A 116 -18.37 -30.20 39.07
N LEU A 117 -18.22 -31.38 38.48
CA LEU A 117 -16.93 -31.98 38.15
C LEU A 117 -16.17 -31.18 37.07
N ARG A 118 -16.87 -30.62 36.07
CA ARG A 118 -16.27 -29.79 35.01
C ARG A 118 -15.92 -28.37 35.48
N LEU A 119 -16.73 -27.79 36.37
CA LEU A 119 -16.45 -26.50 36.99
C LEU A 119 -15.27 -26.59 37.95
N LYS A 120 -15.13 -27.73 38.66
CA LYS A 120 -14.00 -27.99 39.53
C LYS A 120 -12.72 -28.11 38.69
N GLY A 121 -11.85 -27.10 38.79
CA GLY A 121 -10.63 -26.98 37.98
C GLY A 121 -10.83 -26.20 36.67
N GLY A 122 -12.04 -25.69 36.39
CA GLY A 122 -12.27 -24.75 35.29
C GLY A 122 -11.59 -23.39 35.55
N GLU A 123 -11.54 -22.96 36.81
CA GLU A 123 -10.85 -21.73 37.23
C GLU A 123 -9.35 -21.77 36.92
N GLU A 124 -8.69 -22.91 37.16
CA GLU A 124 -7.26 -23.10 36.85
C GLU A 124 -6.98 -22.99 35.35
N LYS A 125 -7.81 -23.62 34.51
CA LYS A 125 -7.69 -23.53 33.04
C LYS A 125 -7.94 -22.11 32.53
N ILE A 126 -8.88 -21.40 33.13
CA ILE A 126 -9.16 -19.99 32.77
C ILE A 126 -7.96 -19.12 33.14
N GLU A 127 -7.38 -19.31 34.32
CA GLU A 127 -6.20 -18.55 34.73
C GLU A 127 -4.97 -18.89 33.88
N GLU A 128 -4.77 -20.16 33.50
CA GLU A 128 -3.71 -20.56 32.55
C GLU A 128 -3.86 -19.84 31.19
N VAL A 129 -5.08 -19.85 30.62
CA VAL A 129 -5.35 -19.15 29.36
C VAL A 129 -5.16 -17.64 29.54
N ARG A 130 -5.57 -17.06 30.65
CA ARG A 130 -5.39 -15.64 30.94
C ARG A 130 -3.91 -15.27 30.98
N VAL A 131 -3.09 -16.06 31.67
CA VAL A 131 -1.63 -15.86 31.72
C VAL A 131 -1.01 -16.04 30.34
N GLY A 132 -1.44 -17.04 29.57
CA GLY A 132 -0.99 -17.26 28.19
C GLY A 132 -1.30 -16.08 27.27
N VAL A 133 -2.53 -15.54 27.34
CA VAL A 133 -2.94 -14.37 26.55
C VAL A 133 -2.17 -13.11 26.95
N LEU A 134 -1.91 -12.92 28.25
CA LEU A 134 -1.07 -11.81 28.73
C LEU A 134 0.37 -11.93 28.25
N GLY A 135 0.94 -13.14 28.27
CA GLY A 135 2.26 -13.43 27.72
C GLY A 135 2.34 -13.13 26.22
N PHE A 136 1.37 -13.65 25.46
CA PHE A 136 1.27 -13.39 24.02
C PHE A 136 1.11 -11.89 23.71
N GLY A 137 0.28 -11.17 24.45
CA GLY A 137 0.12 -9.73 24.29
C GLY A 137 1.42 -8.96 24.50
N ARG A 138 2.24 -9.38 25.48
CA ARG A 138 3.56 -8.81 25.73
C ARG A 138 4.54 -9.13 24.59
N GLU A 139 4.56 -10.35 24.11
CA GLU A 139 5.41 -10.76 22.99
C GLU A 139 5.08 -9.99 21.71
N VAL A 140 3.79 -9.87 21.37
CA VAL A 140 3.32 -9.08 20.22
C VAL A 140 3.70 -7.61 20.39
N GLY A 141 3.57 -7.05 21.59
CA GLY A 141 4.04 -5.70 21.90
C GLY A 141 5.54 -5.53 21.63
N SER A 142 6.36 -6.44 22.14
CA SER A 142 7.82 -6.45 21.92
C SER A 142 8.18 -6.53 20.44
N VAL A 143 7.52 -7.42 19.68
CA VAL A 143 7.74 -7.53 18.23
C VAL A 143 7.33 -6.25 17.51
N ARG A 144 6.20 -5.65 17.87
CA ARG A 144 5.74 -4.38 17.29
C ARG A 144 6.75 -3.26 17.53
N ASP A 145 7.27 -3.16 18.76
CA ASP A 145 8.22 -2.12 19.12
C ASP A 145 9.58 -2.33 18.41
N LEU A 146 10.02 -3.58 18.25
CA LEU A 146 11.18 -3.94 17.44
C LEU A 146 11.00 -3.56 15.96
N VAL A 147 9.84 -3.87 15.38
CA VAL A 147 9.51 -3.52 13.99
C VAL A 147 9.47 -2.00 13.82
N ALA A 148 8.90 -1.25 14.77
CA ALA A 148 8.89 0.21 14.74
C ALA A 148 10.31 0.78 14.75
N SER A 149 11.18 0.29 15.64
CA SER A 149 12.59 0.69 15.70
C SER A 149 13.34 0.40 14.39
N ARG A 150 13.17 -0.80 13.82
CA ARG A 150 13.76 -1.17 12.53
C ARG A 150 13.24 -0.32 11.38
N THR A 151 11.95 0.02 11.39
CA THR A 151 11.35 0.89 10.37
C THR A 151 11.96 2.28 10.41
N GLN A 152 12.19 2.81 11.61
CA GLN A 152 12.86 4.11 11.78
C GLN A 152 14.32 4.08 11.29
N GLU A 153 15.08 3.02 11.63
CA GLU A 153 16.46 2.82 11.17
C GLU A 153 16.54 2.69 9.65
N VAL A 154 15.66 1.89 9.03
CA VAL A 154 15.60 1.79 7.57
C VAL A 154 15.20 3.12 6.94
N GLY A 155 14.28 3.86 7.57
CA GLY A 155 13.89 5.19 7.12
C GLY A 155 15.06 6.17 7.09
N SER A 156 15.89 6.21 8.13
CA SER A 156 17.08 7.08 8.16
C SER A 156 18.12 6.66 7.11
N LEU A 157 18.39 5.35 7.00
CA LEU A 157 19.33 4.81 6.00
C LEU A 157 18.88 5.07 4.56
N LEU A 158 17.57 5.05 4.29
CA LEU A 158 17.04 5.37 2.96
C LEU A 158 17.22 6.85 2.62
N GLU A 159 17.03 7.76 3.57
CA GLU A 159 17.24 9.19 3.34
C GLU A 159 18.73 9.49 3.15
N GLU A 160 19.62 8.84 3.92
CA GLU A 160 21.07 8.92 3.72
C GLU A 160 21.46 8.40 2.33
N LYS A 161 20.98 7.22 1.94
CA LYS A 161 21.20 6.66 0.59
C LYS A 161 20.71 7.60 -0.51
N LYS A 162 19.58 8.27 -0.30
CA LYS A 162 19.03 9.24 -1.26
C LYS A 162 19.92 10.48 -1.38
N ARG A 163 20.47 10.98 -0.27
CA ARG A 163 21.44 12.09 -0.26
C ARG A 163 22.72 11.70 -1.00
N ILE A 164 23.34 10.59 -0.62
CA ILE A 164 24.54 10.06 -1.28
C ILE A 164 24.31 9.88 -2.79
N ARG A 165 23.15 9.37 -3.20
CA ARG A 165 22.84 9.21 -4.63
C ARG A 165 22.76 10.55 -5.37
N LYS A 166 22.23 11.60 -4.74
CA LYS A 166 22.23 12.95 -5.31
C LYS A 166 23.66 13.47 -5.44
N ASP A 167 24.48 13.31 -4.41
CA ASP A 167 25.86 13.76 -4.40
C ASP A 167 26.70 13.02 -5.47
N VAL A 168 26.51 11.71 -5.61
CA VAL A 168 27.13 10.91 -6.68
C VAL A 168 26.66 11.37 -8.06
N MET A 169 25.38 11.72 -8.23
CA MET A 169 24.88 12.23 -9.50
C MET A 169 25.51 13.59 -9.85
N VAL A 170 25.65 14.48 -8.87
CA VAL A 170 26.34 15.76 -9.05
C VAL A 170 27.81 15.50 -9.39
N GLY A 171 28.51 14.66 -8.63
CA GLY A 171 29.91 14.30 -8.88
C GLY A 171 30.13 13.72 -10.28
N ARG A 172 29.28 12.80 -10.74
CA ARG A 172 29.36 12.24 -12.10
C ARG A 172 29.16 13.31 -13.17
N ARG A 173 28.25 14.26 -12.97
CA ARG A 173 28.05 15.38 -13.91
C ARG A 173 29.26 16.31 -13.93
N LEU A 174 29.88 16.56 -12.79
CA LEU A 174 31.09 17.37 -12.70
C LEU A 174 32.25 16.71 -13.46
N LEU A 175 32.43 15.39 -13.28
CA LEU A 175 33.43 14.62 -14.04
C LEU A 175 33.13 14.63 -15.55
N GLU A 176 31.87 14.46 -15.95
CA GLU A 176 31.47 14.54 -17.37
C GLU A 176 31.76 15.92 -17.98
N ILE A 177 31.57 16.99 -17.21
CA ILE A 177 31.92 18.36 -17.63
C ILE A 177 33.43 18.50 -17.79
N GLU A 178 34.22 17.98 -16.85
CA GLU A 178 35.68 18.04 -16.89
C GLU A 178 36.25 17.28 -18.09
N GLU A 179 35.85 16.02 -18.26
CA GLU A 179 36.28 15.15 -19.37
C GLU A 179 35.94 15.78 -20.72
N ARG A 180 34.69 16.24 -20.92
CA ARG A 180 34.29 16.88 -22.17
C ARG A 180 35.00 18.20 -22.43
N LEU A 181 35.37 18.93 -21.39
CA LEU A 181 36.10 20.18 -21.53
C LEU A 181 37.57 19.91 -21.85
N GLU A 182 38.20 18.92 -21.20
CA GLU A 182 39.56 18.48 -21.53
C GLU A 182 39.65 17.93 -22.96
N ASP A 183 38.71 17.07 -23.37
CA ASP A 183 38.62 16.56 -24.74
C ASP A 183 38.52 17.69 -25.77
N LEU A 184 37.72 18.72 -25.47
CA LEU A 184 37.50 19.83 -26.38
C LEU A 184 38.69 20.78 -26.39
N GLU A 185 39.33 21.04 -25.24
CA GLU A 185 40.61 21.76 -25.16
C GLU A 185 41.71 21.05 -25.95
N ALA A 186 41.84 19.73 -25.82
CA ALA A 186 42.82 18.93 -26.54
C ALA A 186 42.58 18.95 -28.05
N ARG A 187 41.33 18.81 -28.50
CA ARG A 187 40.96 18.88 -29.93
C ARG A 187 41.19 20.26 -30.53
N LEU A 188 40.95 21.31 -29.75
CA LEU A 188 41.12 22.70 -30.15
C LEU A 188 42.57 23.18 -29.93
N MET A 189 43.47 22.29 -29.51
CA MET A 189 44.88 22.58 -29.20
C MET A 189 45.05 23.79 -28.28
N VAL A 190 44.11 23.98 -27.37
CA VAL A 190 44.19 25.00 -26.33
C VAL A 190 45.16 24.47 -25.30
N GLU A 191 46.44 24.79 -25.47
CA GLU A 191 47.49 24.45 -24.52
C GLU A 191 47.01 24.80 -23.09
N PRO A 192 46.99 23.84 -22.15
CA PRO A 192 46.75 24.17 -20.77
C PRO A 192 47.88 25.12 -20.36
N SER A 193 47.55 26.22 -19.68
CA SER A 193 48.52 27.21 -19.19
C SER A 193 49.51 26.65 -18.15
N ASN A 194 49.58 25.32 -18.00
CA ASN A 194 50.44 24.61 -17.07
C ASN A 194 50.70 23.15 -17.51
N SER A 195 51.40 22.91 -18.62
CA SER A 195 52.17 21.66 -18.77
C SER A 195 53.33 21.78 -19.77
N LEU A 196 54.55 21.72 -19.22
CA LEU A 196 55.77 21.36 -19.92
C LEU A 196 55.84 19.81 -20.00
N SER A 197 55.49 19.19 -21.13
CA SER A 197 56.03 17.89 -21.61
C SER A 197 55.24 17.44 -22.85
N ALA A 198 55.81 17.54 -24.04
CA ALA A 198 56.53 16.46 -24.73
C ALA A 198 55.62 15.34 -25.29
N ASN A 199 55.50 15.35 -26.62
CA ASN A 199 55.28 14.22 -27.52
C ASN A 199 54.19 13.19 -27.16
N ASN A 200 53.04 13.33 -27.81
CA ASN A 200 52.29 12.16 -28.25
C ASN A 200 51.57 12.45 -29.59
N PRO A 201 52.13 12.07 -30.75
CA PRO A 201 51.43 12.14 -32.02
C PRO A 201 50.64 10.84 -32.19
N SER A 202 49.54 10.68 -31.47
CA SER A 202 48.68 9.51 -31.67
C SER A 202 47.26 9.77 -31.21
N ALA A 203 46.50 10.42 -32.09
CA ALA A 203 45.05 10.26 -32.26
C ALA A 203 44.59 11.05 -33.50
N ASN A 204 45.21 10.77 -34.66
CA ASN A 204 44.54 11.01 -35.93
C ASN A 204 43.52 9.88 -36.09
N ASP A 205 42.33 10.09 -35.55
CA ASP A 205 41.16 9.27 -35.85
C ASP A 205 40.74 9.65 -37.28
N LEU A 206 41.33 8.93 -38.24
CA LEU A 206 40.99 8.96 -39.65
C LEU A 206 39.63 8.28 -39.83
N ASP A 207 38.57 9.06 -39.64
CA ASP A 207 37.24 8.72 -40.17
C ASP A 207 37.26 9.12 -41.65
N SER A 208 37.83 8.22 -42.47
CA SER A 208 37.88 8.30 -43.92
C SER A 208 36.71 7.47 -44.46
N ASP A 209 35.53 8.09 -44.55
CA ASP A 209 34.50 7.60 -45.47
C ASP A 209 34.94 8.05 -46.87
N ASP A 210 35.61 7.13 -47.54
CA ASP A 210 36.05 7.18 -48.93
C ASP A 210 34.85 6.77 -49.80
N GLU A 211 34.09 7.75 -50.28
CA GLU A 211 33.26 7.56 -51.48
C GLU A 211 33.94 8.34 -52.62
N ASP A 212 34.49 7.55 -53.55
CA ASP A 212 35.03 7.97 -54.83
C ASP A 212 34.10 8.98 -55.53
N ASP A 213 34.62 10.17 -55.84
CA ASP A 213 34.24 10.91 -57.05
C ASP A 213 35.38 11.86 -57.46
N GLU A 214 35.75 11.75 -58.73
CA GLU A 214 36.82 12.47 -59.41
C GLU A 214 36.49 13.98 -59.53
N ASP A 215 37.53 14.82 -59.44
CA ASP A 215 37.62 16.22 -59.86
C ASP A 215 37.03 17.35 -58.95
N GLU A 216 37.84 17.89 -58.02
CA GLU A 216 38.02 19.34 -57.74
C GLU A 216 38.95 19.56 -56.51
N GLU A 217 40.26 19.71 -56.76
CA GLU A 217 41.35 19.77 -55.77
C GLU A 217 41.33 20.95 -54.76
N GLY A 218 40.26 21.76 -54.71
CA GLY A 218 40.13 22.94 -53.84
C GLY A 218 39.02 22.89 -52.80
N ASP A 219 37.95 22.11 -53.01
CA ASP A 219 36.71 22.20 -52.21
C ASP A 219 36.69 21.21 -51.01
N THR A 220 37.41 20.10 -51.12
CA THR A 220 37.43 19.03 -50.10
C THR A 220 38.09 19.48 -48.79
N ALA A 221 39.13 20.31 -48.85
CA ALA A 221 39.84 20.80 -47.66
C ALA A 221 39.01 21.80 -46.82
N THR A 222 38.24 22.67 -47.48
CA THR A 222 37.34 23.62 -46.80
C THR A 222 36.10 22.91 -46.25
N SER A 223 35.60 21.89 -46.94
CA SER A 223 34.52 21.03 -46.45
C SER A 223 34.90 20.23 -45.20
N THR A 224 36.09 19.64 -45.16
CA THR A 224 36.57 18.87 -43.97
C THR A 224 36.88 19.77 -42.77
N THR A 225 37.32 21.00 -42.98
CA THR A 225 37.50 21.98 -41.89
C THR A 225 36.17 22.49 -41.36
N LEU A 226 35.18 22.73 -42.24
CA LEU A 226 33.80 23.08 -41.87
C LEU A 226 33.15 21.98 -41.01
N SER A 227 33.28 20.71 -41.39
CA SER A 227 32.69 19.59 -40.66
C SER A 227 33.31 19.39 -39.27
N ARG A 228 34.64 19.50 -39.16
CA ARG A 228 35.36 19.50 -37.86
C ARG A 228 34.88 20.63 -36.96
N LEU A 229 34.80 21.84 -37.50
CA LEU A 229 34.40 23.02 -36.74
C LEU A 229 32.94 22.97 -36.28
N ARG A 230 32.05 22.44 -37.13
CA ARG A 230 30.66 22.14 -36.75
C ARG A 230 30.60 21.14 -35.60
N ARG A 231 31.43 20.09 -35.62
CA ARG A 231 31.53 19.12 -34.52
C ARG A 231 32.02 19.76 -33.22
N HIS A 232 33.02 20.66 -33.29
CA HIS A 232 33.50 21.40 -32.11
C HIS A 232 32.45 22.37 -31.55
N ALA A 233 31.74 23.09 -32.42
CA ALA A 233 30.63 23.96 -32.04
C ALA A 233 29.50 23.21 -31.33
N GLN A 234 29.09 22.06 -31.85
CA GLN A 234 28.08 21.21 -31.22
C GLN A 234 28.54 20.67 -29.86
N ALA A 235 29.80 20.25 -29.75
CA ALA A 235 30.38 19.77 -28.50
C ALA A 235 30.43 20.88 -27.44
N TYR A 236 30.78 22.11 -27.83
CA TYR A 236 30.75 23.28 -26.95
C TYR A 236 29.33 23.60 -26.48
N LEU A 237 28.32 23.60 -27.37
CA LEU A 237 26.93 23.84 -27.00
C LEU A 237 26.42 22.79 -25.99
N LEU A 238 26.73 21.52 -26.22
CA LEU A 238 26.37 20.46 -25.29
C LEU A 238 27.07 20.64 -23.93
N LEU A 239 28.32 21.09 -23.89
CA LEU A 239 29.03 21.43 -22.65
C LEU A 239 28.38 22.63 -21.94
N THR A 240 27.96 23.67 -22.67
CA THR A 240 27.23 24.82 -22.07
C THR A 240 25.89 24.40 -21.48
N HIS A 241 25.16 23.49 -22.12
CA HIS A 241 23.91 22.96 -21.57
C HIS A 241 24.13 22.08 -20.33
N LEU A 242 25.22 21.30 -20.28
CA LEU A 242 25.57 20.53 -19.08
C LEU A 242 25.94 21.43 -17.90
N THR A 243 26.75 22.45 -18.15
CA THR A 243 27.14 23.42 -17.12
C THR A 243 25.95 24.27 -16.64
N GLN A 244 24.98 24.58 -17.51
CA GLN A 244 23.76 25.29 -17.13
C GLN A 244 22.92 24.53 -16.08
N LYS A 245 23.01 23.20 -16.03
CA LYS A 245 22.29 22.37 -15.04
C LYS A 245 22.96 22.37 -13.65
N VAL A 246 24.19 22.87 -13.53
CA VAL A 246 25.03 22.81 -12.33
C VAL A 246 25.69 24.18 -12.06
N LEU A 247 25.03 25.28 -12.44
CA LEU A 247 25.56 26.65 -12.40
C LEU A 247 26.11 27.07 -11.02
N ASP A 248 25.48 26.63 -9.94
CA ASP A 248 25.78 27.12 -8.58
C ASP A 248 26.96 26.39 -7.92
N HIS A 249 27.56 25.39 -8.58
CA HIS A 249 28.64 24.62 -7.97
C HIS A 249 30.00 25.34 -8.08
N PRO A 250 30.79 25.48 -7.00
CA PRO A 250 32.08 26.21 -7.02
C PRO A 250 33.07 25.75 -8.10
N PHE A 251 33.03 24.46 -8.46
CA PHE A 251 33.83 23.90 -9.56
C PHE A 251 33.52 24.56 -10.91
N VAL A 252 32.23 24.79 -11.23
CA VAL A 252 31.83 25.40 -12.50
C VAL A 252 32.32 26.84 -12.59
N ILE A 253 32.32 27.55 -11.46
CA ILE A 253 32.86 28.92 -11.36
C ILE A 253 34.37 28.93 -11.62
N ALA A 254 35.13 28.01 -11.02
CA ALA A 254 36.56 27.88 -11.28
C ALA A 254 36.85 27.57 -12.75
N GLN A 255 36.00 26.73 -13.35
CA GLN A 255 36.13 26.27 -14.73
C GLN A 255 35.67 27.30 -15.77
N GLN A 256 35.00 28.38 -15.37
CA GLN A 256 34.50 29.41 -16.27
C GLN A 256 35.62 30.05 -17.11
N SER A 257 36.81 30.24 -16.53
CA SER A 257 37.97 30.78 -17.24
C SER A 257 38.44 29.88 -18.39
N ARG A 258 38.38 28.55 -18.21
CA ARG A 258 38.70 27.54 -19.22
C ARG A 258 37.64 27.52 -20.32
N LEU A 259 36.36 27.53 -19.93
CA LEU A 259 35.25 27.56 -20.88
C LEU A 259 35.28 28.83 -21.76
N MET A 260 35.68 29.98 -21.21
CA MET A 260 35.85 31.22 -21.99
C MET A 260 37.05 31.14 -22.94
N ARG A 261 38.16 30.51 -22.54
CA ARG A 261 39.31 30.29 -23.44
C ARG A 261 38.95 29.42 -24.63
N VAL A 262 38.25 28.31 -24.38
CA VAL A 262 37.69 27.43 -25.41
C VAL A 262 36.77 28.18 -26.36
N ARG A 263 35.85 29.00 -25.83
CA ARG A 263 34.94 29.80 -26.66
C ARG A 263 35.70 30.74 -27.59
N ASN A 264 36.67 31.48 -27.05
CA ASN A 264 37.43 32.46 -27.82
C ASN A 264 38.30 31.81 -28.90
N THR A 265 38.87 30.64 -28.61
CA THR A 265 39.69 29.88 -29.58
C THR A 265 38.82 29.28 -30.68
N LEU A 266 37.65 28.75 -30.35
CA LEU A 266 36.67 28.28 -31.35
C LEU A 266 36.21 29.40 -32.28
N LEU A 267 35.93 30.59 -31.73
CA LEU A 267 35.55 31.76 -32.53
C LEU A 267 36.69 32.29 -33.40
N LEU A 268 37.93 32.22 -32.90
CA LEU A 268 39.11 32.56 -33.68
C LEU A 268 39.32 31.60 -34.85
N ASP A 269 39.21 30.29 -34.62
CA ASP A 269 39.32 29.26 -35.64
C ASP A 269 38.21 29.37 -36.69
N LEU A 270 37.00 29.73 -36.26
CA LEU A 270 35.90 30.00 -37.18
C LEU A 270 36.12 31.25 -38.02
N ARG A 271 36.69 32.30 -37.42
CA ARG A 271 37.06 33.52 -38.14
C ARG A 271 38.19 33.27 -39.15
N THR A 272 39.20 32.48 -38.79
CA THR A 272 40.32 32.18 -39.69
C THR A 272 39.87 31.26 -40.83
N ALA A 273 39.08 30.23 -40.55
CA ALA A 273 38.49 29.36 -41.56
C ALA A 273 37.58 30.13 -42.53
N LEU A 274 36.74 31.05 -42.03
CA LEU A 274 35.88 31.89 -42.87
C LEU A 274 36.69 32.81 -43.78
N LYS A 275 37.77 33.43 -43.28
CA LYS A 275 38.67 34.25 -44.10
C LYS A 275 39.40 33.44 -45.17
N GLN A 276 39.83 32.22 -44.85
CA GLN A 276 40.45 31.30 -45.81
C GLN A 276 39.46 30.87 -46.90
N ALA A 277 38.22 30.53 -46.53
CA ALA A 277 37.15 30.20 -47.46
C ALA A 277 36.77 31.40 -48.36
N GLN A 278 36.78 32.63 -47.82
CA GLN A 278 36.56 33.85 -48.59
C GLN A 278 37.71 34.14 -49.57
N ALA A 279 38.97 33.93 -49.15
CA ALA A 279 40.15 34.11 -50.00
C ALA A 279 40.24 33.04 -51.11
N ALA A 280 39.75 31.83 -50.85
CA ALA A 280 39.69 30.73 -51.82
C ALA A 280 38.46 30.82 -52.76
N SER A 281 37.65 31.87 -52.68
CA SER A 281 36.44 32.07 -53.51
C SER A 281 35.48 30.87 -53.51
N VAL A 282 35.35 30.23 -52.35
CA VAL A 282 34.51 29.05 -52.15
C VAL A 282 33.03 29.39 -52.40
N GLY A 283 32.26 28.42 -52.90
CA GLY A 283 30.84 28.57 -53.23
C GLY A 283 30.01 29.14 -52.07
N GLY A 284 29.07 30.05 -52.37
CA GLY A 284 28.27 30.77 -51.38
C GLY A 284 27.47 29.89 -50.40
N LYS A 285 27.29 28.61 -50.71
CA LYS A 285 26.69 27.60 -49.82
C LYS A 285 27.57 27.32 -48.59
N GLN A 286 28.87 27.09 -48.76
CA GLN A 286 29.76 26.79 -47.63
C GLN A 286 29.94 28.00 -46.71
N LEU A 287 29.99 29.21 -47.28
CA LEU A 287 30.01 30.45 -46.50
C LEU A 287 28.74 30.63 -45.65
N LEU A 288 27.58 30.24 -46.20
CA LEU A 288 26.33 30.23 -45.46
C LEU A 288 26.35 29.19 -44.33
N ASP A 289 26.96 28.02 -44.55
CA ASP A 289 27.11 26.99 -43.52
C ASP A 289 28.03 27.45 -42.36
N PHE A 290 29.11 28.19 -42.62
CA PHE A 290 29.90 28.85 -41.56
C PHE A 290 29.07 29.85 -40.75
N LEU A 291 28.22 30.65 -41.41
CA LEU A 291 27.29 31.57 -40.75
C LEU A 291 26.22 30.85 -39.92
N VAL A 292 25.78 29.66 -40.35
CA VAL A 292 24.86 28.82 -39.56
C VAL A 292 25.54 28.41 -38.25
N ILE A 293 26.83 28.08 -38.27
CA ILE A 293 27.57 27.73 -37.03
C ILE A 293 27.67 28.94 -36.09
N TYR A 294 27.96 30.14 -36.60
CA TYR A 294 27.93 31.37 -35.79
C TYR A 294 26.54 31.61 -35.16
N ARG A 295 25.46 31.37 -35.91
CA ARG A 295 24.09 31.47 -35.40
C ARG A 295 23.80 30.43 -34.33
N GLU A 296 24.23 29.19 -34.52
CA GLU A 296 24.08 28.12 -33.53
C GLU A 296 24.82 28.44 -32.23
N LEU A 297 25.97 29.13 -32.29
CA LEU A 297 26.72 29.63 -31.13
C LEU A 297 26.11 30.87 -30.46
N GLY A 298 25.16 31.54 -31.11
CA GLY A 298 24.59 32.82 -30.65
C GLY A 298 25.44 34.05 -30.99
N GLU A 299 26.54 33.90 -31.72
CA GLU A 299 27.53 34.96 -32.04
C GLU A 299 27.33 35.52 -33.45
N THR A 300 26.13 36.01 -33.73
CA THR A 300 25.79 36.54 -35.07
C THR A 300 26.50 37.85 -35.42
N GLU A 301 26.84 38.68 -34.41
CA GLU A 301 27.55 39.94 -34.61
C GLU A 301 29.01 39.71 -35.03
N GLU A 302 29.69 38.76 -34.39
CA GLU A 302 31.05 38.38 -34.74
C GLU A 302 31.12 37.70 -36.12
N GLY A 303 30.10 36.91 -36.49
CA GLY A 303 30.00 36.32 -37.82
C GLY A 303 29.83 37.35 -38.93
N VAL A 304 29.02 38.38 -38.70
CA VAL A 304 28.87 39.50 -39.66
C VAL A 304 30.13 40.37 -39.71
N GLY A 305 30.82 40.56 -38.57
CA GLY A 305 32.11 41.24 -38.51
C GLY A 305 33.21 40.51 -39.28
N ALA A 306 33.28 39.18 -39.13
CA ALA A 306 34.23 38.31 -39.84
C ALA A 306 34.05 38.39 -41.36
N LEU A 307 32.80 38.46 -41.86
CA LEU A 307 32.49 38.59 -43.28
C LEU A 307 32.84 39.97 -43.86
N LYS A 308 32.71 41.03 -43.05
CA LYS A 308 33.01 42.42 -43.46
C LYS A 308 34.50 42.79 -43.38
N GLY A 309 35.34 41.91 -42.84
CA GLY A 309 36.80 42.13 -42.77
C GLY A 309 37.23 43.17 -41.73
N VAL A 310 36.41 43.44 -40.71
CA VAL A 310 36.75 44.30 -39.56
C VAL A 310 37.08 43.42 -38.35
#